data_AF-A0A0D8XPS7-F1
#
_entry.id   AF-A0A0D8XPS7-F1
#
_cell.length_a   1.000
_cell.length_b   1.000
_cell.length_c   1.000
_cell.angle_alpha   90.00
_cell.angle_beta   90.00
_cell.angle_gamma   90.00
#
_symmetry.space_group_name_H-M   'P 1'
#
loop_
_entity.id
_entity.type
_entity.pdbx_description
1 polymer ?
#
loop_
_entity_poly.entity_id
_entity_poly.type
_entity_poly.pdbx_seq_one_letter_code
_entity_poly.pdbx_strand_id
1 'polypeptide(L)'
;MKLRCNVEDCAVVVYWKRLKEEENGGQKEIFIKLKDPEGKKLSKIRVPWPDGEPQPSEITYLDSEECLRLTNNATFVTIPLRISKIRDLLLNTKRKYAPRRLTHFLDTSFHENDPDQDMLYNALKRFVEDPLADGTWSEAFECLSAKSANADGYLTKEEQEIIIYFILSQSFTSKELRKICEVLKRTNVFGPSCLGAFYELCLNLKQISLVRSVIHSSDALSERCFAVFLDFVASLEDSLLCRLLSVEKPDDNDVELLICLLKRDFDSRRLNDAVMQKVTVEHASTLLLKCIEIYVTTKCNEVAEQALSLISVLTDTFGNRMILEKDFNGVAKEALELFENMCDIISIFERIDLKRTQVVRITEEESYALYRIEKISLPRRPLNW
;
A
#
# COMPACT_ATOMS: atom_id res chain seq x y z
N MET A 1 -25.34 -36.87 7.92
CA MET A 1 -23.96 -36.92 7.39
C MET A 1 -23.46 -35.49 7.25
N LYS A 2 -22.29 -35.13 7.80
CA LYS A 2 -21.75 -33.77 7.68
C LYS A 2 -20.65 -33.82 6.65
N LEU A 3 -20.88 -33.25 5.47
CA LEU A 3 -19.82 -33.13 4.46
C LEU A 3 -18.87 -32.00 4.86
N ARG A 4 -17.57 -32.24 4.69
CA ARG A 4 -16.53 -31.28 5.03
C ARG A 4 -15.48 -31.24 3.93
N CYS A 5 -15.03 -30.04 3.60
CA CYS A 5 -13.81 -29.82 2.83
C CYS A 5 -13.02 -28.67 3.48
N ASN A 6 -11.73 -28.61 3.19
CA ASN A 6 -10.90 -27.49 3.59
C ASN A 6 -10.79 -26.52 2.41
N VAL A 7 -10.86 -25.22 2.72
CA VAL A 7 -10.61 -24.12 1.78
C VAL A 7 -9.59 -23.23 2.46
N GLU A 8 -8.34 -23.30 2.01
CA GLU A 8 -7.20 -22.71 2.73
C GLU A 8 -7.18 -23.17 4.21
N ASP A 9 -7.11 -22.23 5.15
CA ASP A 9 -7.14 -22.48 6.60
C ASP A 9 -8.57 -22.65 7.17
N CYS A 10 -9.62 -22.60 6.35
CA CYS A 10 -11.00 -22.70 6.79
C CYS A 10 -11.59 -24.11 6.59
N ALA A 11 -12.35 -24.56 7.59
CA ALA A 11 -13.17 -25.76 7.47
C ALA A 11 -14.57 -25.40 6.98
N VAL A 12 -14.94 -25.92 5.81
CA VAL A 12 -16.29 -25.79 5.25
C VAL A 12 -17.12 -26.96 5.73
N VAL A 13 -18.28 -26.70 6.33
CA VAL A 13 -19.19 -27.74 6.81
C VAL A 13 -20.57 -27.54 6.21
N VAL A 14 -21.03 -28.55 5.47
CA VAL A 14 -22.36 -28.57 4.88
C VAL A 14 -23.34 -29.25 5.84
N TYR A 15 -24.50 -28.63 6.02
CA TYR A 15 -25.61 -29.23 6.75
C TYR A 15 -26.93 -28.90 6.06
N TRP A 16 -27.82 -29.88 6.06
CA TRP A 16 -29.17 -29.75 5.53
C TRP A 16 -30.16 -29.46 6.66
N LYS A 17 -31.21 -28.70 6.35
CA LYS A 17 -32.36 -28.56 7.23
C LYS A 17 -33.61 -28.65 6.34
N ARG A 18 -34.49 -29.64 6.60
CA ARG A 18 -35.85 -29.57 6.05
C ARG A 18 -36.59 -28.48 6.83
N LEU A 19 -37.06 -27.45 6.14
CA LEU A 19 -38.05 -26.54 6.72
C LEU A 19 -39.29 -27.39 7.03
N LYS A 20 -39.81 -27.24 8.26
CA LYS A 20 -41.10 -27.84 8.62
C LYS A 20 -42.16 -27.18 7.74
N GLU A 21 -43.01 -28.03 7.18
CA GLU A 21 -44.08 -27.70 6.25
C GLU A 21 -44.99 -26.61 6.81
N GLU A 22 -44.95 -25.43 6.19
CA GLU A 22 -46.13 -24.58 6.03
C GLU A 22 -46.14 -24.16 4.56
N GLU A 23 -47.02 -24.82 3.82
CA GLU A 23 -47.73 -24.35 2.62
C GLU A 23 -46.94 -23.48 1.65
N ASN A 24 -46.03 -24.09 0.89
CA ASN A 24 -45.85 -23.92 -0.56
C ASN A 24 -44.56 -24.62 -0.99
N GLY A 25 -44.69 -25.72 -1.75
CA GLY A 25 -43.63 -26.41 -2.52
C GLY A 25 -42.20 -26.16 -2.04
N GLY A 26 -41.88 -26.64 -0.83
CA GLY A 26 -40.70 -26.21 -0.09
C GLY A 26 -39.39 -26.62 -0.76
N GLN A 27 -38.78 -25.67 -1.47
CA GLN A 27 -37.46 -25.81 -2.08
C GLN A 27 -36.45 -26.31 -1.04
N LYS A 28 -35.77 -27.43 -1.32
CA LYS A 28 -34.76 -27.98 -0.40
C LYS A 28 -33.58 -27.02 -0.30
N GLU A 29 -33.15 -26.73 0.92
CA GLU A 29 -32.05 -25.80 1.14
C GLU A 29 -30.87 -26.42 1.85
N ILE A 30 -29.70 -26.16 1.29
CA ILE A 30 -28.42 -26.54 1.84
C ILE A 30 -27.80 -25.32 2.49
N PHE A 31 -27.26 -25.52 3.68
CA PHE A 31 -26.50 -24.49 4.36
C PHE A 31 -25.04 -24.87 4.45
N ILE A 32 -24.20 -23.96 3.99
CA ILE A 32 -22.74 -24.09 4.06
C ILE A 32 -22.27 -23.15 5.17
N LYS A 33 -21.63 -23.71 6.19
CA LYS A 33 -20.96 -22.94 7.25
C LYS A 33 -19.48 -22.93 6.98
N LEU A 34 -18.90 -21.73 6.84
CA LEU A 34 -17.47 -21.55 6.92
C LEU A 34 -17.08 -21.42 8.40
N LYS A 35 -16.08 -22.19 8.81
CA LYS A 35 -15.49 -22.13 10.14
C LYS A 35 -14.02 -21.79 10.04
N ASP A 36 -13.54 -21.01 11.00
CA ASP A 36 -12.13 -20.73 11.17
C ASP A 36 -11.37 -21.97 11.70
N PRO A 37 -10.01 -21.92 11.80
CA PRO A 37 -9.21 -23.02 12.33
C PRO A 37 -9.61 -23.44 13.75
N GLU A 38 -10.12 -22.51 14.55
CA GLU A 38 -10.57 -22.73 15.93
C GLU A 38 -12.00 -23.29 16.00
N GLY A 39 -12.66 -23.48 14.85
CA GLY A 39 -13.99 -24.08 14.72
C GLY A 39 -15.16 -23.11 14.94
N LYS A 40 -14.90 -21.82 15.11
CA LYS A 40 -15.89 -20.74 15.23
C LYS A 40 -16.45 -20.38 13.86
N LYS A 41 -17.74 -20.05 13.83
CA LYS A 41 -18.50 -19.81 12.60
C LYS A 41 -18.17 -18.44 12.02
N LEU A 42 -17.59 -18.41 10.82
CA LEU A 42 -17.26 -17.18 10.07
C LEU A 42 -18.45 -16.69 9.24
N SER A 43 -19.10 -17.60 8.50
CA SER A 43 -20.23 -17.24 7.66
C SER A 43 -21.18 -18.41 7.44
N LYS A 44 -22.36 -18.11 6.89
CA LYS A 44 -23.38 -19.10 6.53
C LYS A 44 -23.97 -18.74 5.18
N ILE A 45 -23.79 -19.59 4.19
CA ILE A 45 -24.33 -19.44 2.84
C ILE A 45 -25.54 -20.38 2.72
N ARG A 46 -26.63 -19.88 2.13
CA ARG A 46 -27.85 -20.65 1.82
C ARG A 46 -27.82 -20.94 0.33
N VAL A 47 -27.92 -22.20 -0.04
CA VAL A 47 -27.85 -22.65 -1.43
C VAL A 47 -29.13 -23.41 -1.75
N PRO A 48 -29.89 -23.02 -2.78
CA PRO A 48 -31.03 -23.78 -3.24
C PRO A 48 -30.54 -25.11 -3.84
N TRP A 49 -31.17 -26.22 -3.47
CA TRP A 49 -30.91 -27.53 -4.06
C TRP A 49 -32.13 -27.96 -4.88
N PRO A 50 -31.95 -28.61 -6.05
CA PRO A 50 -33.07 -29.02 -6.88
C PRO A 50 -34.05 -29.95 -6.15
N ASP A 51 -35.34 -29.75 -6.40
CA ASP A 51 -36.39 -30.59 -5.86
C ASP A 51 -36.38 -31.96 -6.55
N GLY A 52 -36.73 -33.02 -5.81
CA GLY A 52 -36.64 -34.40 -6.28
C GLY A 52 -35.24 -35.03 -6.22
N GLU A 53 -34.16 -34.23 -6.23
CA GLU A 53 -32.79 -34.77 -6.18
C GLU A 53 -32.41 -35.33 -4.80
N PRO A 54 -31.58 -36.39 -4.75
CA PRO A 54 -31.03 -36.88 -3.49
C PRO A 54 -29.99 -35.89 -2.94
N GLN A 55 -29.70 -36.02 -1.64
CA GLN A 55 -28.78 -35.12 -0.94
C GLN A 55 -27.37 -35.19 -1.54
N PRO A 56 -26.59 -34.09 -1.51
CA PRO A 56 -25.19 -34.15 -1.91
C PRO A 56 -24.45 -35.21 -1.08
N SER A 57 -23.64 -36.01 -1.77
CA SER A 57 -22.80 -37.05 -1.17
C SER A 57 -21.36 -36.59 -0.99
N GLU A 58 -20.93 -35.59 -1.75
CA GLU A 58 -19.55 -35.10 -1.75
C GLU A 58 -19.49 -33.57 -1.88
N ILE A 59 -18.42 -32.99 -1.32
CA ILE A 59 -18.07 -31.58 -1.45
C ILE A 59 -16.58 -31.48 -1.79
N THR A 60 -16.28 -30.76 -2.87
CA THR A 60 -14.91 -30.47 -3.30
C THR A 60 -14.74 -28.97 -3.49
N TYR A 61 -13.55 -28.49 -3.18
CA TYR A 61 -13.14 -27.13 -3.49
C TYR A 61 -12.26 -27.16 -4.75
N LEU A 62 -12.54 -26.25 -5.68
CA LEU A 62 -11.81 -26.13 -6.93
C LEU A 62 -11.02 -24.81 -6.91
N ASP A 63 -9.73 -24.90 -6.55
CA ASP A 63 -8.83 -23.75 -6.42
C ASP A 63 -8.78 -22.90 -7.69
N SER A 64 -8.79 -23.54 -8.87
CA SER A 64 -8.69 -22.86 -10.17
C SER A 64 -9.90 -21.98 -10.52
N GLU A 65 -11.06 -22.26 -9.94
CA GLU A 65 -12.32 -21.56 -10.22
C GLU A 65 -12.88 -20.82 -8.99
N GLU A 66 -12.13 -20.83 -7.88
CA GLU A 66 -12.54 -20.28 -6.59
C GLU A 66 -13.95 -20.71 -6.14
N CYS A 67 -14.31 -21.97 -6.36
CA CYS A 67 -15.69 -22.43 -6.17
C CYS A 67 -15.78 -23.73 -5.36
N LEU A 68 -16.90 -23.88 -4.64
CA LEU A 68 -17.28 -25.14 -4.00
C LEU A 68 -18.21 -25.91 -4.92
N ARG A 69 -17.84 -27.14 -5.24
CA ARG A 69 -18.68 -28.07 -5.98
C ARG A 69 -19.30 -29.07 -5.01
N LEU A 70 -20.63 -29.04 -4.93
CA LEU A 70 -21.43 -30.05 -4.27
C LEU A 70 -21.87 -31.07 -5.31
N THR A 71 -21.61 -32.34 -5.08
CA THR A 71 -21.94 -33.42 -6.02
C THR A 71 -22.79 -34.49 -5.35
N ASN A 72 -23.65 -35.07 -6.17
CA ASN A 72 -24.28 -36.36 -5.96
C ASN A 72 -24.15 -37.17 -7.27
N ASN A 73 -24.51 -38.45 -7.26
CA ASN A 73 -24.34 -39.38 -8.37
C ASN A 73 -24.86 -38.87 -9.73
N ALA A 74 -25.85 -37.97 -9.76
CA ALA A 74 -26.46 -37.45 -10.98
C ALA A 74 -26.46 -35.90 -11.12
N THR A 75 -26.16 -35.17 -10.04
CA THR A 75 -26.36 -33.71 -9.98
C THR A 75 -25.19 -33.04 -9.29
N PHE A 76 -24.72 -31.93 -9.86
CA PHE A 76 -23.71 -31.08 -9.23
C PHE A 76 -24.16 -29.62 -9.19
N VAL A 77 -23.75 -28.91 -8.13
CA VAL A 77 -23.97 -27.47 -7.98
C VAL A 77 -22.63 -26.83 -7.65
N THR A 78 -22.24 -25.84 -8.45
CA THR A 78 -21.04 -25.05 -8.22
C THR A 78 -21.42 -23.74 -7.54
N ILE A 79 -20.73 -23.40 -6.46
CA ILE A 79 -21.01 -22.24 -5.62
C ILE A 79 -19.76 -21.37 -5.60
N PRO A 80 -19.78 -20.18 -6.21
CA PRO A 80 -18.62 -19.30 -6.19
C PRO A 80 -18.34 -18.83 -4.76
N LEU A 81 -17.09 -18.97 -4.32
CA LEU A 81 -16.61 -18.39 -3.07
C LEU A 81 -15.80 -17.16 -3.40
N ARG A 82 -16.17 -16.01 -2.81
CA ARG A 82 -15.29 -14.83 -2.84
C ARG A 82 -14.19 -15.04 -1.81
N ILE A 83 -13.09 -15.67 -2.19
CA ILE A 83 -11.96 -15.96 -1.29
C ILE A 83 -11.44 -14.68 -0.64
N SER A 84 -11.41 -13.57 -1.38
CA SER A 84 -11.08 -12.24 -0.86
C SER A 84 -11.89 -11.88 0.40
N LYS A 85 -13.21 -12.06 0.37
CA LYS A 85 -14.08 -11.83 1.55
C LYS A 85 -13.81 -12.81 2.70
N ILE A 86 -13.40 -14.04 2.39
CA ILE A 86 -13.06 -15.04 3.43
C ILE A 86 -11.74 -14.65 4.10
N ARG A 87 -10.74 -14.25 3.31
CA ARG A 87 -9.47 -13.70 3.80
C ARG A 87 -9.70 -12.44 4.64
N ASP A 88 -10.55 -11.53 4.19
CA ASP A 88 -10.93 -10.33 4.97
C ASP A 88 -11.64 -10.69 6.28
N LEU A 89 -12.54 -11.67 6.27
CA LEU A 89 -13.22 -12.15 7.49
C LEU A 89 -12.25 -12.85 8.45
N LEU A 90 -11.28 -13.61 7.94
CA LEU A 90 -10.20 -14.20 8.75
C LEU A 90 -9.31 -13.12 9.36
N LEU A 91 -8.92 -12.12 8.56
CA LEU A 91 -8.15 -10.96 9.01
C LEU A 91 -8.91 -10.15 10.06
N ASN A 92 -10.22 -9.95 9.87
CA ASN A 92 -11.08 -9.22 10.82
C ASN A 92 -11.40 -10.03 12.09
N THR A 93 -11.47 -11.36 12.02
CA THR A 93 -11.66 -12.19 13.23
C THR A 93 -10.38 -12.23 14.06
N LYS A 94 -9.21 -12.16 13.40
CA LYS A 94 -7.91 -11.93 14.03
C LYS A 94 -7.77 -10.52 14.66
N ARG A 95 -8.59 -9.54 14.28
CA ARG A 95 -8.58 -8.13 14.79
C ARG A 95 -9.28 -7.92 16.16
N LYS A 96 -9.73 -8.95 16.86
CA LYS A 96 -10.35 -8.78 18.21
C LYS A 96 -9.36 -8.53 19.36
N TYR A 97 -8.07 -8.47 19.06
CA TYR A 97 -7.03 -7.96 19.94
C TYR A 97 -6.29 -6.84 19.20
N ALA A 98 -5.77 -5.87 19.96
CA ALA A 98 -5.00 -4.68 19.59
C ALA A 98 -4.17 -4.79 18.29
N PRO A 99 -3.90 -3.68 17.57
CA PRO A 99 -3.49 -3.68 16.17
C PRO A 99 -2.28 -4.59 15.90
N ARG A 100 -2.51 -5.67 15.15
CA ARG A 100 -1.52 -6.66 14.69
C ARG A 100 -0.60 -6.13 13.59
N ARG A 101 0.06 -4.98 13.78
CA ARG A 101 1.02 -4.42 12.80
C ARG A 101 2.50 -4.59 13.18
N LEU A 102 2.77 -5.20 14.35
CA LEU A 102 4.11 -5.53 14.84
C LEU A 102 4.32 -7.04 15.07
N THR A 103 3.38 -7.90 14.67
CA THR A 103 3.45 -9.35 14.94
C THR A 103 4.62 -10.06 14.27
N HIS A 104 5.19 -9.49 13.20
CA HIS A 104 6.44 -10.02 12.64
C HIS A 104 7.63 -9.94 13.61
N PHE A 105 7.59 -9.06 14.62
CA PHE A 105 8.57 -8.98 15.71
C PHE A 105 8.19 -9.83 16.93
N LEU A 106 6.94 -10.29 17.01
CA LEU A 106 6.45 -11.15 18.11
C LEU A 106 6.63 -12.64 17.79
N ASP A 107 6.75 -13.01 16.51
CA ASP A 107 6.92 -14.39 16.04
C ASP A 107 8.39 -14.86 15.97
N THR A 108 9.36 -13.96 16.16
CA THR A 108 10.74 -14.37 16.44
C THR A 108 10.81 -14.83 17.88
N SER A 109 10.80 -16.15 18.09
CA SER A 109 11.24 -16.75 19.34
C SER A 109 12.64 -16.21 19.62
N PHE A 110 12.73 -15.29 20.59
CA PHE A 110 14.01 -14.85 21.14
C PHE A 110 14.78 -16.12 21.53
N HIS A 111 15.88 -16.39 20.84
CA HIS A 111 16.76 -17.46 21.24
C HIS A 111 17.38 -17.04 22.57
N GLU A 112 16.87 -17.59 23.67
CA GLU A 112 17.26 -17.31 25.07
C GLU A 112 18.73 -17.58 25.43
N ASN A 113 19.68 -17.66 24.48
CA ASN A 113 21.06 -18.07 24.77
C ASN A 113 22.13 -17.34 23.95
N ASP A 114 21.94 -16.07 23.61
CA ASP A 114 23.04 -15.25 23.06
C ASP A 114 23.57 -14.25 24.11
N PRO A 115 24.80 -14.45 24.64
CA PRO A 115 25.37 -13.58 25.67
C PRO A 115 25.52 -12.12 25.21
N ASP A 116 25.52 -11.87 23.90
CA ASP A 116 25.64 -10.53 23.33
C ASP A 116 24.32 -9.77 23.37
N GLN A 117 23.21 -10.48 23.22
CA GLN A 117 21.86 -9.93 23.36
C GLN A 117 21.58 -9.56 24.83
N ASP A 118 22.08 -10.36 25.78
CA ASP A 118 22.00 -10.04 27.20
C ASP A 118 22.82 -8.80 27.56
N MET A 119 24.00 -8.60 26.97
CA MET A 119 24.77 -7.37 27.19
C MET A 119 24.06 -6.14 26.65
N LEU A 120 23.51 -6.22 25.42
CA LEU A 120 22.74 -5.12 24.84
C LEU A 120 21.49 -4.82 25.65
N TYR A 121 20.74 -5.84 26.07
CA TYR A 121 19.55 -5.68 26.90
C TYR A 121 19.87 -5.05 28.26
N ASN A 122 20.97 -5.47 28.90
CA ASN A 122 21.41 -4.90 30.17
C ASN A 122 21.95 -3.46 30.02
N ALA A 123 22.63 -3.14 28.91
CA ALA A 123 23.06 -1.78 28.59
C ALA A 123 21.85 -0.86 28.32
N LEU A 124 20.86 -1.35 27.57
CA LEU A 124 19.59 -0.66 27.35
C LEU A 124 18.84 -0.43 28.68
N LYS A 125 18.80 -1.42 29.57
CA LYS A 125 18.17 -1.32 30.89
C LYS A 125 18.87 -0.29 31.80
N ARG A 126 20.20 -0.27 31.85
CA ARG A 126 20.96 0.75 32.63
C ARG A 126 20.72 2.16 32.13
N PHE A 127 20.52 2.33 30.82
CA PHE A 127 20.18 3.62 30.22
C PHE A 127 18.78 4.13 30.65
N VAL A 128 17.80 3.23 30.81
CA VAL A 128 16.47 3.59 31.32
C VAL A 128 16.54 4.09 32.76
N GLU A 129 17.45 3.55 33.56
CA GLU A 129 17.61 3.89 34.97
C GLU A 129 18.23 5.27 35.21
N ASP A 130 19.04 5.81 34.27
CA ASP A 130 19.60 7.17 34.36
C ASP A 130 19.81 7.87 32.99
N PRO A 131 18.76 8.54 32.45
CA PRO A 131 18.81 9.26 31.18
C PRO A 131 19.32 10.72 31.30
N LEU A 132 19.85 11.14 32.46
CA LEU A 132 20.29 12.52 32.73
C LEU A 132 21.75 12.65 33.16
N ALA A 133 22.44 11.56 33.49
CA ALA A 133 23.89 11.57 33.61
C ALA A 133 24.54 11.72 32.22
N ASP A 134 25.38 12.74 32.06
CA ASP A 134 26.13 13.14 30.85
C ASP A 134 27.06 12.06 30.26
N GLY A 135 26.54 10.90 29.82
CA GLY A 135 27.39 9.89 29.16
C GLY A 135 26.80 8.52 28.83
N THR A 136 25.62 8.13 29.32
CA THR A 136 25.12 6.73 29.22
C THR A 136 24.40 6.40 27.90
N TRP A 137 24.93 6.89 26.79
CA TRP A 137 24.86 6.18 25.51
C TRP A 137 26.22 5.63 25.09
N SER A 138 27.34 6.07 25.67
CA SER A 138 28.67 5.58 25.27
C SER A 138 28.85 4.10 25.58
N GLU A 139 28.33 3.57 26.69
CA GLU A 139 28.42 2.13 27.01
C GLU A 139 27.52 1.28 26.09
N ALA A 140 26.29 1.73 25.83
CA ALA A 140 25.41 1.08 24.86
C ALA A 140 26.03 1.17 23.46
N PHE A 141 26.60 2.32 23.09
CA PHE A 141 27.28 2.54 21.83
C PHE A 141 28.61 1.79 21.74
N GLU A 142 29.37 1.60 22.82
CA GLU A 142 30.59 0.78 22.87
C GLU A 142 30.23 -0.71 22.75
N CYS A 143 29.16 -1.16 23.40
CA CYS A 143 28.63 -2.52 23.20
C CYS A 143 28.17 -2.72 21.74
N LEU A 144 27.52 -1.70 21.16
CA LEU A 144 27.02 -1.71 19.78
C LEU A 144 28.09 -1.44 18.70
N SER A 145 29.20 -0.77 19.04
CA SER A 145 30.30 -0.43 18.12
C SER A 145 31.46 -1.42 18.19
N ALA A 146 31.59 -2.17 19.29
CA ALA A 146 32.53 -3.30 19.40
C ALA A 146 32.10 -4.51 18.55
N LYS A 147 30.83 -4.58 18.11
CA LYS A 147 30.29 -5.65 17.26
C LYS A 147 29.78 -5.11 15.94
N SER A 148 30.71 -4.97 15.01
CA SER A 148 30.45 -4.88 13.56
C SER A 148 29.22 -4.06 13.16
N ALA A 149 29.29 -2.74 13.36
CA ALA A 149 28.53 -1.86 12.48
C ALA A 149 28.89 -2.23 11.03
N ASN A 150 27.89 -2.27 10.14
CA ASN A 150 28.14 -2.47 8.73
C ASN A 150 29.10 -1.37 8.21
N ALA A 151 29.66 -1.49 7.00
CA ALA A 151 30.58 -0.49 6.45
C ALA A 151 30.03 0.96 6.47
N ASP A 152 28.69 1.11 6.54
CA ASP A 152 27.96 2.38 6.59
C ASP A 152 27.65 2.89 8.01
N GLY A 153 28.09 2.20 9.07
CA GLY A 153 27.92 2.63 10.47
C GLY A 153 26.59 2.26 11.13
N TYR A 154 25.72 1.49 10.46
CA TYR A 154 24.46 1.00 11.03
C TYR A 154 24.66 -0.28 11.85
N LEU A 155 23.79 -0.49 12.84
CA LEU A 155 23.70 -1.76 13.56
C LEU A 155 23.25 -2.89 12.63
N THR A 156 23.47 -4.14 13.03
CA THR A 156 22.90 -5.28 12.31
C THR A 156 21.37 -5.26 12.40
N LYS A 157 20.70 -5.95 11.45
CA LYS A 157 19.24 -5.99 11.42
C LYS A 157 18.67 -6.54 12.73
N GLU A 158 19.27 -7.60 13.28
CA GLU A 158 18.86 -8.25 14.52
C GLU A 158 18.99 -7.32 15.73
N GLU A 159 20.08 -6.55 15.84
CA GLU A 159 20.27 -5.55 16.90
C GLU A 159 19.25 -4.41 16.82
N GLN A 160 18.94 -3.94 15.60
CA GLN A 160 17.89 -2.93 15.39
C GLN A 160 16.51 -3.47 15.83
N GLU A 161 16.22 -4.74 15.56
CA GLU A 161 14.99 -5.42 15.98
C GLU A 161 14.92 -5.57 17.51
N ILE A 162 16.04 -5.89 18.17
CA ILE A 162 16.14 -5.94 19.64
C ILE A 162 15.81 -4.59 20.26
N ILE A 163 16.35 -3.49 19.72
CA ILE A 163 16.05 -2.14 20.22
C ILE A 163 14.55 -1.82 20.07
N ILE A 164 13.96 -2.11 18.92
CA ILE A 164 12.52 -1.89 18.67
C ILE A 164 11.68 -2.71 19.65
N TYR A 165 12.00 -3.98 19.84
CA TYR A 165 11.31 -4.86 20.77
C TYR A 165 11.45 -4.40 22.22
N PHE A 166 12.67 -4.01 22.63
CA PHE A 166 12.92 -3.49 23.97
C PHE A 166 12.03 -2.28 24.26
N ILE A 167 11.96 -1.33 23.33
CA ILE A 167 11.12 -0.13 23.48
C ILE A 167 9.64 -0.48 23.65
N LEU A 168 9.16 -1.49 22.91
CA LEU A 168 7.77 -1.97 22.99
C LEU A 168 7.47 -2.76 24.27
N SER A 169 8.45 -3.49 24.80
CA SER A 169 8.31 -4.35 25.97
C SER A 169 8.29 -3.59 27.29
N GLN A 170 8.82 -2.37 27.31
CA GLN A 170 8.99 -1.57 28.52
C GLN A 170 7.93 -0.46 28.62
N SER A 171 7.56 -0.11 29.86
CA SER A 171 6.63 0.98 30.14
C SER A 171 7.38 2.29 30.39
N PHE A 172 7.58 3.07 29.33
CA PHE A 172 8.20 4.39 29.42
C PHE A 172 7.19 5.52 29.56
N THR A 173 7.57 6.59 30.26
CA THR A 173 6.84 7.86 30.20
C THR A 173 7.00 8.52 28.83
N SER A 174 6.04 9.37 28.44
CA SER A 174 6.11 10.11 27.16
C SER A 174 7.39 10.97 27.04
N LYS A 175 7.91 11.50 28.16
CA LYS A 175 9.14 12.30 28.20
C LYS A 175 10.39 11.46 27.98
N GLU A 176 10.44 10.25 28.55
CA GLU A 176 11.51 9.29 28.31
C GLU A 176 11.48 8.82 26.86
N LEU A 177 10.34 8.37 26.35
CA LEU A 177 10.19 7.93 24.96
C LEU A 177 10.68 8.99 23.97
N ARG A 178 10.35 10.26 24.21
CA ARG A 178 10.84 11.37 23.38
C ARG A 178 12.36 11.43 23.37
N LYS A 179 13.01 11.43 24.54
CA LYS A 179 14.48 11.46 24.66
C LYS A 179 15.11 10.26 23.97
N ILE A 180 14.57 9.06 24.20
CA ILE A 180 15.05 7.81 23.60
C ILE A 180 14.99 7.89 22.07
N CYS A 181 13.83 8.26 21.51
CA CYS A 181 13.66 8.37 20.06
C CYS A 181 14.54 9.49 19.46
N GLU A 182 14.71 10.62 20.16
CA GLU A 182 15.60 11.70 19.72
C GLU A 182 17.06 11.25 19.67
N VAL A 183 17.53 10.51 20.68
CA VAL A 183 18.89 9.98 20.69
C VAL A 183 19.07 8.94 19.58
N LEU A 184 18.14 7.99 19.43
CA LEU A 184 18.15 6.99 18.36
C LEU A 184 18.19 7.62 16.96
N LYS A 185 17.45 8.72 16.75
CA LYS A 185 17.50 9.49 15.51
C LYS A 185 18.89 10.11 15.31
N ARG A 186 19.46 10.74 16.34
CA ARG A 186 20.77 11.41 16.27
C ARG A 186 21.93 10.44 16.04
N THR A 187 21.87 9.27 16.64
CA THR A 187 22.92 8.25 16.54
C THR A 187 22.85 7.45 15.23
N ASN A 188 21.79 7.63 14.43
CA ASN A 188 21.60 7.00 13.12
C ASN A 188 21.80 5.47 13.14
N VAL A 189 21.37 4.82 14.22
CA VAL A 189 21.59 3.38 14.44
C VAL A 189 20.73 2.49 13.54
N PHE A 190 19.67 3.04 12.96
CA PHE A 190 18.75 2.32 12.08
C PHE A 190 19.12 2.48 10.62
N GLY A 191 19.42 1.35 9.97
CA GLY A 191 19.65 1.31 8.53
C GLY A 191 18.35 1.42 7.72
N PRO A 192 18.44 1.57 6.38
CA PRO A 192 17.28 1.77 5.50
C PRO A 192 16.20 0.69 5.59
N SER A 193 16.58 -0.53 5.97
CA SER A 193 15.69 -1.69 6.11
C SER A 193 14.71 -1.59 7.28
N CYS A 194 15.14 -0.98 8.40
CA CYS A 194 14.36 -0.89 9.64
C CYS A 194 13.95 0.53 10.01
N LEU A 195 14.51 1.55 9.35
CA LEU A 195 14.16 2.96 9.60
C LEU A 195 12.65 3.23 9.44
N GLY A 196 11.99 2.58 8.48
CA GLY A 196 10.54 2.66 8.32
C GLY A 196 9.77 2.11 9.54
N ALA A 197 10.23 0.98 10.09
CA ALA A 197 9.63 0.38 11.29
C ALA A 197 9.86 1.24 12.55
N PHE A 198 11.03 1.88 12.64
CA PHE A 198 11.31 2.83 13.72
C PHE A 198 10.36 4.03 13.69
N TYR A 199 10.12 4.64 12.53
CA TYR A 199 9.18 5.75 12.45
C TYR A 199 7.73 5.34 12.68
N GLU A 200 7.33 4.15 12.23
CA GLU A 200 6.02 3.58 12.56
C GLU A 200 5.87 3.38 14.07
N LEU A 201 6.92 2.90 14.75
CA LEU A 201 6.96 2.81 16.21
C LEU A 201 6.80 4.20 16.86
N CYS A 202 7.53 5.22 16.39
CA CYS A 202 7.41 6.58 16.90
C CYS A 202 5.97 7.12 16.77
N LEU A 203 5.30 6.86 15.64
CA LEU A 203 3.89 7.24 15.44
C LEU A 203 2.96 6.52 16.43
N ASN A 204 3.12 5.20 16.58
CA ASN A 204 2.33 4.40 17.52
C ASN A 204 2.52 4.84 18.98
N LEU A 205 3.73 5.27 19.33
CA LEU A 205 4.08 5.81 20.64
C LEU A 205 3.77 7.31 20.81
N LYS A 206 2.99 7.89 19.87
CA LYS A 206 2.55 9.30 19.86
C LYS A 206 3.70 10.32 19.87
N GLN A 207 4.86 9.96 19.36
CA GLN A 207 6.02 10.87 19.18
C GLN A 207 5.92 11.63 17.86
N ILE A 208 4.76 12.27 17.62
CA ILE A 208 4.40 12.92 16.35
C ILE A 208 5.36 14.09 16.02
N SER A 209 5.80 14.84 17.03
CA SER A 209 6.72 15.97 16.85
C SER A 209 8.05 15.54 16.23
N LEU A 210 8.56 14.36 16.60
CA LEU A 210 9.79 13.81 16.04
C LEU A 210 9.58 13.45 14.57
N VAL A 211 8.46 12.81 14.23
CA VAL A 211 8.15 12.42 12.85
C VAL A 211 7.95 13.65 11.96
N ARG A 212 7.20 14.66 12.41
CA ARG A 212 7.07 15.94 11.69
C ARG A 212 8.43 16.60 11.46
N SER A 213 9.31 16.61 12.45
CA SER A 213 10.66 17.15 12.29
C SER A 213 11.48 16.42 11.21
N VAL A 214 11.24 15.12 11.01
CA VAL A 214 11.88 14.35 9.94
C VAL A 214 11.24 14.65 8.59
N ILE A 215 9.91 14.81 8.53
CA ILE A 215 9.24 15.18 7.28
C ILE A 215 9.76 16.52 6.76
N HIS A 216 10.02 17.49 7.64
CA HIS A 216 10.61 18.78 7.27
C HIS A 216 12.13 18.77 7.07
N SER A 217 12.85 17.70 7.42
CA SER A 217 14.31 17.65 7.22
C SER A 217 14.65 17.37 5.75
N SER A 218 15.90 17.59 5.34
CA SER A 218 16.38 17.21 4.01
C SER A 218 16.99 15.80 3.95
N ASP A 219 16.75 14.98 4.98
CA ASP A 219 17.36 13.65 5.08
C ASP A 219 16.80 12.72 4.00
N ALA A 220 17.68 11.88 3.43
CA ALA A 220 17.28 10.87 2.47
C ALA A 220 16.38 9.82 3.16
N LEU A 221 15.27 9.48 2.53
CA LEU A 221 14.31 8.50 3.03
C LEU A 221 14.23 7.31 2.10
N SER A 222 14.11 6.11 2.67
CA SER A 222 13.70 4.95 1.88
C SER A 222 12.22 5.05 1.54
N GLU A 223 11.79 4.37 0.48
CA GLU A 223 10.39 4.34 0.05
C GLU A 223 9.49 3.72 1.12
N ARG A 224 10.04 2.88 2.01
CA ARG A 224 9.33 2.37 3.20
C ARG A 224 9.03 3.48 4.21
N CYS A 225 10.01 4.33 4.50
CA CYS A 225 9.77 5.51 5.35
C CYS A 225 8.77 6.45 4.70
N PHE A 226 8.91 6.66 3.39
CA PHE A 226 7.99 7.49 2.61
C PHE A 226 6.55 6.99 2.72
N ALA A 227 6.30 5.69 2.54
CA ALA A 227 4.98 5.09 2.68
C ALA A 227 4.40 5.23 4.11
N VAL A 228 5.23 5.10 5.15
CA VAL A 228 4.81 5.34 6.55
C VAL A 228 4.40 6.80 6.76
N PHE A 229 5.15 7.75 6.20
CA PHE A 229 4.82 9.16 6.31
C PHE A 229 3.59 9.55 5.49
N LEU A 230 3.39 8.94 4.31
CA LEU A 230 2.15 9.11 3.54
C LEU A 230 0.93 8.61 4.31
N ASP A 231 1.00 7.42 4.93
CA ASP A 231 -0.08 6.89 5.77
C ASP A 231 -0.38 7.84 6.94
N PHE A 232 0.67 8.37 7.57
CA PHE A 232 0.53 9.36 8.63
C PHE A 232 -0.14 10.65 8.15
N VAL A 233 0.33 11.26 7.05
CA VAL A 233 -0.23 12.50 6.50
C VAL A 233 -1.68 12.33 6.03
N ALA A 234 -2.03 11.14 5.54
CA ALA A 234 -3.41 10.78 5.22
C ALA A 234 -4.29 10.66 6.47
N SER A 235 -3.73 10.14 7.58
CA SER A 235 -4.44 9.96 8.85
C SER A 235 -4.64 11.23 9.68
N LEU A 236 -3.99 12.34 9.30
CA LEU A 236 -4.08 13.61 10.04
C LEU A 236 -5.45 14.30 9.91
N GLU A 237 -6.31 13.87 8.98
CA GLU A 237 -7.58 14.55 8.73
C GLU A 237 -8.79 13.94 9.44
N ASP A 238 -9.37 14.77 10.31
CA ASP A 238 -10.81 14.93 10.45
C ASP A 238 -11.44 15.21 9.07
N SER A 239 -12.10 14.20 8.53
CA SER A 239 -13.22 14.29 7.60
C SER A 239 -13.00 15.14 6.32
N LEU A 240 -12.49 14.48 5.29
CA LEU A 240 -12.66 14.90 3.88
C LEU A 240 -14.14 15.17 3.51
N LEU A 241 -15.08 14.55 4.24
CA LEU A 241 -16.52 14.80 4.15
C LEU A 241 -16.94 16.17 4.72
N CYS A 242 -16.20 16.74 5.69
CA CYS A 242 -16.44 18.08 6.21
C CYS A 242 -15.92 19.16 5.24
N ARG A 243 -14.89 18.85 4.44
CA ARG A 243 -14.32 19.76 3.42
C ARG A 243 -15.21 19.96 2.21
N LEU A 244 -15.88 18.90 1.76
CA LEU A 244 -16.85 19.02 0.66
C LEU A 244 -18.10 19.85 1.04
N LEU A 245 -18.31 20.12 2.34
CA LEU A 245 -19.52 20.76 2.86
C LEU A 245 -19.27 22.10 3.59
N SER A 246 -18.01 22.55 3.75
CA SER A 246 -17.70 23.75 4.54
C SER A 246 -16.74 24.70 3.79
N VAL A 247 -17.08 25.99 3.73
CA VAL A 247 -16.38 27.07 3.01
C VAL A 247 -15.16 27.62 3.77
N GLU A 248 -14.75 26.99 4.88
CA GLU A 248 -13.64 27.49 5.69
C GLU A 248 -12.31 26.81 5.33
N LYS A 249 -11.28 27.66 5.27
CA LYS A 249 -9.96 27.38 4.71
C LYS A 249 -9.28 26.17 5.38
N PRO A 250 -8.49 25.40 4.61
CA PRO A 250 -7.73 24.29 5.16
C PRO A 250 -6.79 24.78 6.27
N ASP A 251 -6.63 23.97 7.31
CA ASP A 251 -5.49 24.07 8.21
C ASP A 251 -4.24 23.77 7.34
N ASP A 252 -3.49 24.82 6.97
CA ASP A 252 -2.39 24.81 5.97
C ASP A 252 -1.29 23.74 6.24
N ASN A 253 -1.27 23.15 7.44
CA ASN A 253 -0.19 22.31 7.96
C ASN A 253 -0.11 20.90 7.32
N ASP A 254 -1.24 20.28 6.96
CA ASP A 254 -1.23 18.90 6.45
C ASP A 254 -0.83 18.82 4.97
N VAL A 255 -1.27 19.80 4.18
CA VAL A 255 -0.86 19.96 2.78
C VAL A 255 0.62 20.36 2.72
N GLU A 256 1.09 21.20 3.65
CA GLU A 256 2.51 21.54 3.78
C GLU A 256 3.38 20.31 4.04
N LEU A 257 2.96 19.39 4.93
CA LEU A 257 3.67 18.13 5.17
C LEU A 257 3.73 17.25 3.91
N LEU A 258 2.63 17.16 3.15
CA LEU A 258 2.62 16.41 1.89
C LEU A 258 3.56 17.06 0.86
N ILE A 259 3.57 18.39 0.75
CA ILE A 259 4.49 19.12 -0.13
C ILE A 259 5.94 18.85 0.29
N CYS A 260 6.26 18.87 1.59
CA CYS A 260 7.60 18.52 2.08
C CYS A 260 8.03 17.10 1.68
N LEU A 261 7.10 16.14 1.71
CA LEU A 261 7.36 14.78 1.21
C LEU A 261 7.59 14.76 -0.30
N LEU A 262 6.74 15.44 -1.08
CA LEU A 262 6.81 15.46 -2.54
C LEU A 262 8.03 16.22 -3.09
N LYS A 263 8.63 17.13 -2.30
CA LYS A 263 9.92 17.75 -2.65
C LYS A 263 11.07 16.75 -2.70
N ARG A 264 10.86 15.52 -2.22
CA ARG A 264 11.85 14.45 -2.27
C ARG A 264 11.57 13.55 -3.46
N ASP A 265 12.63 13.17 -4.16
CA ASP A 265 12.54 12.15 -5.19
C ASP A 265 12.27 10.77 -4.55
N PHE A 266 11.51 9.94 -5.27
CA PHE A 266 11.22 8.57 -4.89
C PHE A 266 11.17 7.68 -6.13
N ASP A 267 11.52 6.40 -5.98
CA ASP A 267 11.33 5.42 -7.05
C ASP A 267 9.88 4.90 -7.03
N SER A 268 9.13 5.17 -8.10
CA SER A 268 7.71 4.81 -8.19
C SER A 268 7.44 3.31 -8.02
N ARG A 269 8.37 2.44 -8.47
CA ARG A 269 8.18 0.98 -8.38
C ARG A 269 8.35 0.51 -6.94
N ARG A 270 9.42 0.94 -6.28
CA ARG A 270 9.69 0.62 -4.87
C ARG A 270 8.64 1.23 -3.94
N LEU A 271 8.15 2.42 -4.27
CA LEU A 271 7.09 3.07 -3.51
C LEU A 271 5.76 2.33 -3.65
N ASN A 272 5.41 1.83 -4.83
CA ASN A 272 4.19 1.04 -5.03
C ASN A 272 4.12 -0.16 -4.06
N ASP A 273 5.19 -0.95 -3.99
CA ASP A 273 5.26 -2.10 -3.07
C ASP A 273 5.13 -1.67 -1.59
N ALA A 274 5.79 -0.57 -1.21
CA ALA A 274 5.76 -0.06 0.16
C ALA A 274 4.37 0.50 0.54
N VAL A 275 3.75 1.23 -0.37
CA VAL A 275 2.43 1.83 -0.22
C VAL A 275 1.35 0.74 -0.15
N MET A 276 1.43 -0.30 -0.97
CA MET A 276 0.52 -1.45 -0.91
C MET A 276 0.51 -2.13 0.46
N GLN A 277 1.65 -2.16 1.14
CA GLN A 277 1.80 -2.79 2.46
C GLN A 277 1.35 -1.89 3.61
N LYS A 278 1.48 -0.57 3.47
CA LYS A 278 1.28 0.38 4.57
C LYS A 278 -0.01 1.18 4.50
N VAL A 279 -0.40 1.66 3.33
CA VAL A 279 -1.50 2.61 3.15
C VAL A 279 -2.82 1.87 2.93
N THR A 280 -3.90 2.37 3.55
CA THR A 280 -5.25 1.83 3.34
C THR A 280 -5.90 2.42 2.08
N VAL A 281 -6.95 1.79 1.54
CA VAL A 281 -7.70 2.33 0.39
C VAL A 281 -8.28 3.72 0.71
N GLU A 282 -8.78 3.89 1.93
CA GLU A 282 -9.30 5.17 2.45
C GLU A 282 -8.20 6.25 2.46
N HIS A 283 -7.05 5.97 3.09
CA HIS A 283 -5.93 6.90 3.12
C HIS A 283 -5.37 7.20 1.73
N ALA A 284 -5.33 6.19 0.85
CA ALA A 284 -4.93 6.38 -0.53
C ALA A 284 -5.88 7.32 -1.28
N SER A 285 -7.19 7.23 -1.04
CA SER A 285 -8.18 8.13 -1.64
C SER A 285 -7.96 9.58 -1.18
N THR A 286 -7.68 9.78 0.11
CA THR A 286 -7.33 11.08 0.67
C THR A 286 -6.08 11.66 0.03
N LEU A 287 -5.02 10.86 -0.10
CA LEU A 287 -3.77 11.28 -0.72
C LEU A 287 -3.95 11.60 -2.20
N LEU A 288 -4.76 10.82 -2.92
CA LEU A 288 -5.04 11.04 -4.34
C LEU A 288 -5.67 12.42 -4.56
N LEU A 289 -6.72 12.75 -3.79
CA LEU A 289 -7.39 14.05 -3.86
C LEU A 289 -6.44 15.21 -3.56
N LYS A 290 -5.65 15.09 -2.48
CA LYS A 290 -4.65 16.10 -2.13
C LYS A 290 -3.61 16.30 -3.23
N CYS A 291 -3.16 15.23 -3.88
CA CYS A 291 -2.19 15.32 -4.97
C CYS A 291 -2.81 15.97 -6.22
N ILE A 292 -4.08 15.67 -6.53
CA ILE A 292 -4.81 16.33 -7.63
C ILE A 292 -4.90 17.83 -7.35
N GLU A 293 -5.26 18.22 -6.13
CA GLU A 293 -5.32 19.63 -5.72
C GLU A 293 -3.96 20.32 -5.86
N ILE A 294 -2.88 19.68 -5.40
CA ILE A 294 -1.50 20.18 -5.53
C ILE A 294 -1.13 20.36 -7.00
N TYR A 295 -1.45 19.39 -7.86
CA TYR A 295 -1.13 19.44 -9.29
C TYR A 295 -1.89 20.55 -10.03
N VAL A 296 -3.18 20.73 -9.72
CA VAL A 296 -4.01 21.78 -10.35
C VAL A 296 -3.65 23.18 -9.83
N THR A 297 -3.12 23.29 -8.61
CA THR A 297 -2.80 24.58 -7.99
C THR A 297 -1.45 25.12 -8.45
N THR A 298 -1.46 26.21 -9.21
CA THR A 298 -0.26 26.84 -9.83
C THR A 298 0.82 27.31 -8.85
N LYS A 299 0.54 27.34 -7.55
CA LYS A 299 1.51 27.73 -6.50
C LYS A 299 2.51 26.60 -6.17
N CYS A 300 2.21 25.37 -6.57
CA CYS A 300 2.97 24.18 -6.21
C CYS A 300 3.72 23.55 -7.40
N ASN A 301 4.04 24.34 -8.43
CA ASN A 301 4.69 23.84 -9.65
C ASN A 301 5.99 23.07 -9.40
N GLU A 302 6.73 23.40 -8.33
CA GLU A 302 7.98 22.73 -7.94
C GLU A 302 7.80 21.24 -7.61
N VAL A 303 6.59 20.82 -7.22
CA VAL A 303 6.28 19.44 -6.81
C VAL A 303 5.20 18.80 -7.68
N ALA A 304 4.79 19.46 -8.77
CA ALA A 304 3.68 18.99 -9.60
C ALA A 304 4.01 17.66 -10.30
N GLU A 305 5.25 17.47 -10.75
CA GLU A 305 5.69 16.20 -11.36
C GLU A 305 5.70 15.04 -10.36
N GLN A 306 6.17 15.30 -9.13
CA GLN A 306 6.17 14.33 -8.05
C GLN A 306 4.75 14.03 -7.56
N ALA A 307 3.86 15.03 -7.52
CA ALA A 307 2.45 14.84 -7.24
C ALA A 307 1.80 13.93 -8.29
N LEU A 308 2.06 14.18 -9.58
CA LEU A 308 1.57 13.34 -10.67
C LEU A 308 2.12 11.91 -10.61
N SER A 309 3.40 11.77 -10.28
CA SER A 309 4.05 10.47 -10.07
C SER A 309 3.40 9.70 -8.92
N LEU A 310 3.07 10.38 -7.82
CA LEU A 310 2.38 9.77 -6.68
C LEU A 310 0.94 9.41 -7.03
N ILE A 311 0.21 10.24 -7.80
CA ILE A 311 -1.12 9.90 -8.33
C ILE A 311 -1.04 8.59 -9.11
N SER A 312 -0.08 8.45 -10.03
CA SER A 312 0.12 7.20 -10.79
C SER A 312 0.34 6.00 -9.86
N VAL A 313 1.24 6.12 -8.88
CA VAL A 313 1.51 5.04 -7.92
C VAL A 313 0.24 4.64 -7.15
N LEU A 314 -0.53 5.62 -6.66
CA LEU A 314 -1.76 5.37 -5.90
C LEU A 314 -2.86 4.75 -6.79
N THR A 315 -3.03 5.23 -8.01
CA THR A 315 -3.98 4.68 -8.98
C THR A 315 -3.61 3.25 -9.40
N ASP A 316 -2.33 2.98 -9.67
CA ASP A 316 -1.86 1.63 -10.01
C ASP A 316 -2.06 0.65 -8.85
N THR A 317 -1.82 1.11 -7.61
CA THR A 317 -1.91 0.26 -6.41
C THR A 317 -3.35 0.01 -5.98
N PHE A 318 -4.21 1.03 -6.02
CA PHE A 318 -5.54 1.01 -5.39
C PHE A 318 -6.70 1.29 -6.34
N GLY A 319 -6.48 1.75 -7.57
CA GLY A 319 -7.54 2.21 -8.48
C GLY A 319 -8.64 1.17 -8.70
N ASN A 320 -8.26 -0.10 -8.91
CA ASN A 320 -9.23 -1.20 -9.03
C ASN A 320 -10.09 -1.38 -7.76
N ARG A 321 -9.50 -1.21 -6.57
CA ARG A 321 -10.24 -1.32 -5.31
C ARG A 321 -11.18 -0.14 -5.12
N MET A 322 -10.72 1.08 -5.45
CA MET A 322 -11.53 2.30 -5.38
C MET A 322 -12.75 2.26 -6.32
N ILE A 323 -12.64 1.64 -7.50
CA ILE A 323 -13.75 1.47 -8.46
C ILE A 323 -14.80 0.44 -7.97
N LEU A 324 -14.35 -0.57 -7.23
CA LEU A 324 -15.22 -1.63 -6.71
C LEU A 324 -15.94 -1.22 -5.42
N GLU A 325 -15.31 -0.35 -4.63
CA GLU A 325 -15.84 0.19 -3.39
C GLU A 325 -16.63 1.47 -3.66
N LYS A 326 -17.97 1.38 -3.60
CA LYS A 326 -18.88 2.49 -3.96
C LYS A 326 -18.56 3.81 -3.24
N ASP A 327 -17.99 3.74 -2.04
CA ASP A 327 -17.67 4.89 -1.21
C ASP A 327 -16.50 5.72 -1.78
N PHE A 328 -15.68 5.13 -2.67
CA PHE A 328 -14.50 5.79 -3.27
C PHE A 328 -14.62 6.02 -4.79
N ASN A 329 -15.75 5.65 -5.40
CA ASN A 329 -15.98 5.82 -6.85
C ASN A 329 -15.86 7.28 -7.31
N GLY A 330 -16.25 8.25 -6.47
CA GLY A 330 -16.13 9.67 -6.78
C GLY A 330 -14.67 10.09 -6.97
N VAL A 331 -13.79 9.61 -6.09
CA VAL A 331 -12.35 9.88 -6.15
C VAL A 331 -11.70 9.24 -7.37
N ALA A 332 -12.08 8.00 -7.70
CA ALA A 332 -11.62 7.34 -8.91
C ALA A 332 -12.07 8.09 -10.18
N LYS A 333 -13.30 8.62 -10.20
CA LYS A 333 -13.82 9.43 -11.30
C LYS A 333 -13.04 10.73 -11.47
N GLU A 334 -12.76 11.45 -10.39
CA GLU A 334 -11.97 12.69 -10.44
C GLU A 334 -10.56 12.46 -10.99
N ALA A 335 -9.90 11.37 -10.57
CA ALA A 335 -8.60 11.01 -11.11
C ALA A 335 -8.66 10.67 -12.61
N LEU A 336 -9.68 9.90 -13.03
CA LEU A 336 -9.89 9.58 -14.45
C LEU A 336 -10.16 10.84 -15.29
N GLU A 337 -11.00 11.77 -14.81
CA GLU A 337 -11.25 13.05 -15.48
C GLU A 337 -9.97 13.87 -15.63
N LEU A 338 -9.09 13.89 -14.61
CA LEU A 338 -7.79 14.53 -14.72
C LEU A 338 -6.94 13.89 -15.83
N PHE A 339 -6.86 12.56 -15.87
CA PHE A 339 -6.10 11.84 -16.90
C PHE A 339 -6.67 12.03 -18.31
N GLU A 340 -7.99 12.05 -18.47
CA GLU A 340 -8.66 12.34 -19.75
C GLU A 340 -8.30 13.75 -20.24
N ASN A 341 -8.41 14.76 -19.36
CA ASN A 341 -8.03 16.13 -19.69
C ASN A 341 -6.56 16.24 -20.11
N MET A 342 -5.65 15.51 -19.45
CA MET A 342 -4.24 15.47 -19.85
C MET A 342 -4.05 14.84 -21.22
N CYS A 343 -4.72 13.71 -21.50
CA CYS A 343 -4.64 13.04 -22.80
C CYS A 343 -5.12 13.93 -23.95
N ASP A 344 -6.20 14.70 -23.72
CA ASP A 344 -6.72 15.66 -24.68
C ASP A 344 -5.70 16.78 -24.97
N ILE A 345 -5.05 17.31 -23.93
CA ILE A 345 -4.00 18.33 -24.07
C ILE A 345 -2.81 17.78 -24.88
N ILE A 346 -2.32 16.58 -24.55
CA ILE A 346 -1.22 15.93 -25.28
C ILE A 346 -1.59 15.74 -26.75
N SER A 347 -2.81 15.25 -27.03
CA SER A 347 -3.31 15.06 -28.40
C SER A 347 -3.38 16.38 -29.19
N ILE A 348 -3.69 17.49 -28.53
CA ILE A 348 -3.66 18.83 -29.13
C ILE A 348 -2.22 19.23 -29.47
N PHE A 349 -1.27 19.02 -28.57
CA PHE A 349 0.15 19.31 -28.82
C PHE A 349 0.72 18.48 -29.97
N GLU A 350 0.43 17.18 -30.01
CA GLU A 350 0.82 16.30 -31.13
C GLU A 350 0.25 16.81 -32.47
N ARG A 351 -1.01 17.25 -32.49
CA ARG A 351 -1.62 17.86 -33.69
C ARG A 351 -0.94 19.17 -34.09
N ILE A 352 -0.52 19.99 -33.13
CA ILE A 352 0.20 21.24 -33.40
C ILE A 352 1.58 20.93 -33.99
N ASP A 353 2.30 19.96 -33.43
CA ASP A 353 3.63 19.57 -33.91
C ASP A 353 3.58 18.90 -35.29
N LEU A 354 2.55 18.09 -35.56
CA LEU A 354 2.29 17.56 -36.91
C LEU A 354 2.05 18.68 -37.91
N LYS A 355 1.23 19.68 -37.56
CA LYS A 355 0.99 20.85 -38.42
C LYS A 355 2.26 21.66 -38.65
N ARG A 356 3.06 21.91 -37.60
CA ARG A 356 4.36 22.59 -37.74
C ARG A 356 5.30 21.82 -38.68
N THR A 357 5.40 20.52 -38.50
CA THR A 357 6.24 19.66 -39.36
C THR A 357 5.77 19.67 -40.81
N GLN A 358 4.46 19.64 -41.05
CA GLN A 358 3.89 19.75 -42.40
C GLN A 358 4.17 21.12 -43.03
N VAL A 359 4.03 22.21 -42.27
CA VAL A 359 4.36 23.56 -42.75
C VAL A 359 5.84 23.67 -43.10
N VAL A 360 6.75 23.13 -42.27
CA VAL A 360 8.19 23.11 -42.59
C VAL A 360 8.47 22.33 -43.87
N ARG A 361 7.87 21.14 -44.05
CA ARG A 361 8.02 20.35 -45.30
C ARG A 361 7.49 21.09 -46.53
N ILE A 362 6.33 21.74 -46.43
CA ILE A 362 5.77 22.54 -47.52
C ILE A 362 6.68 23.73 -47.85
N THR A 363 7.24 24.40 -46.84
CA THR A 363 8.17 25.52 -47.04
C THR A 363 9.49 25.07 -47.68
N GLU A 364 9.99 23.87 -47.33
CA GLU A 364 11.14 23.25 -47.98
C GLU A 364 10.83 22.86 -49.43
N GLU A 365 9.68 22.24 -49.71
CA GLU A 365 9.23 21.89 -51.07
C GLU A 365 9.00 23.12 -51.96
N GLU A 366 8.45 24.21 -51.42
CA GLU A 366 8.31 25.50 -52.11
C GLU A 366 9.67 26.12 -52.43
N SER A 367 10.69 25.89 -51.59
CA SER A 367 12.07 26.32 -51.86
C SER A 367 12.73 25.53 -52.99
N TYR A 368 12.37 24.25 -53.16
CA TYR A 368 12.80 23.41 -54.30
C TYR A 368 12.02 23.67 -55.60
N ALA A 369 10.84 24.29 -55.53
CA ALA A 369 10.03 24.65 -56.69
C ALA A 369 10.57 25.85 -57.50
N LEU A 370 11.58 26.56 -56.98
CA LEU A 370 12.18 27.75 -57.64
C LEU A 370 13.16 27.43 -58.79
N TYR A 371 13.51 26.16 -59.01
CA TYR A 371 14.36 25.77 -60.15
C TYR A 371 13.89 24.45 -60.77
N ARG A 372 13.42 24.52 -62.02
CA ARG A 372 13.06 23.36 -62.84
C ARG A 372 14.29 22.86 -63.58
N ILE A 373 14.87 21.75 -63.15
CA ILE A 373 15.94 21.08 -63.91
C ILE A 373 15.28 20.22 -65.00
N GLU A 374 15.19 20.75 -66.21
CA GLU A 374 14.77 19.98 -67.39
C GLU A 374 15.98 19.32 -68.05
N LYS A 375 15.90 18.01 -68.24
CA LYS A 375 16.94 17.22 -68.91
C LYS A 375 16.70 17.26 -70.42
N ILE A 376 17.42 18.14 -71.12
CA ILE A 376 17.39 18.17 -72.58
C ILE A 376 18.21 16.98 -73.11
N SER A 377 17.53 15.96 -73.63
CA SER A 377 18.19 14.87 -74.36
C SER A 377 18.54 15.35 -75.77
N LEU A 378 19.82 15.65 -76.00
CA LEU A 378 20.32 15.91 -77.35
C LEU A 378 20.26 14.63 -78.19
N PRO A 379 19.85 14.70 -79.47
CA PRO A 379 19.82 13.53 -80.33
C PRO A 379 21.24 12.98 -80.49
N ARG A 380 21.41 11.72 -80.07
CA ARG A 380 22.65 10.97 -80.32
C ARG A 380 22.79 10.81 -81.82
N ARG A 381 23.73 11.54 -82.45
CA ARG A 381 24.23 11.14 -83.77
C ARG A 381 24.83 9.75 -83.63
N PRO A 382 24.45 8.76 -84.46
CA PRO A 382 25.18 7.51 -84.51
C PRO A 382 26.59 7.83 -85.03
N LEU A 383 27.60 7.54 -84.21
CA LEU A 383 28.98 7.43 -84.68
C LEU A 383 29.03 6.17 -85.54
N ASN A 384 29.03 6.33 -86.86
CA ASN A 384 29.33 5.25 -87.79
C ASN A 384 30.81 4.87 -87.59
N TRP A 385 31.03 3.62 -87.18
CA TRP A 385 32.20 2.84 -87.58
C TRP A 385 31.73 1.86 -88.64
#